data_AF-A0A1M7E0B8-F1
#
_entry.id   AF-A0A1M7E0B8-F1
#
_cell.length_a   1.000
_cell.length_b   1.000
_cell.length_c   1.000
_cell.angle_alpha   90.00
_cell.angle_beta   90.00
_cell.angle_gamma   90.00
#
_symmetry.space_group_name_H-M   'P 1'
#
loop_
_entity.id
_entity.type
_entity.pdbx_description
1 polymer ?
#
loop_
_entity_poly.entity_id
_entity_poly.type
_entity_poly.pdbx_seq_one_letter_code
_entity_poly.pdbx_strand_id
1 'polypeptide(L)'
;MKKRAYSLLASAVLFTGCLSTKVPHTEPDSALLLLLNNRQLIVTSLNSAVQTSITSQEQRGDTLVLTYRKGAFLRQHANTMELPETTRYIRCAKQLYRVVMADTGRRLEKL
;
A
#
# COMPACT_ATOMS: atom_id res chain seq x y z
N MET A 1 -71.61 -3.74 -0.60
CA MET A 1 -70.68 -2.69 -0.15
C MET A 1 -69.27 -3.07 -0.57
N LYS A 2 -68.64 -2.30 -1.48
CA LYS A 2 -67.29 -2.51 -2.01
C LYS A 2 -66.24 -1.97 -1.02
N LYS A 3 -65.25 -2.76 -0.62
CA LYS A 3 -64.03 -2.26 0.02
C LYS A 3 -62.85 -2.41 -0.95
N ARG A 4 -62.30 -1.26 -1.36
CA ARG A 4 -61.07 -1.12 -2.11
C ARG A 4 -59.90 -1.29 -1.13
N ALA A 5 -58.97 -2.18 -1.42
CA ALA A 5 -57.70 -2.27 -0.71
C ALA A 5 -56.58 -1.73 -1.62
N TYR A 6 -55.83 -0.79 -1.06
CA TYR A 6 -54.79 -0.01 -1.71
C TYR A 6 -53.44 -0.75 -1.72
N SER A 7 -52.68 -0.44 -2.77
CA SER A 7 -51.27 -0.73 -3.04
C SER A 7 -50.34 -0.85 -1.83
N LEU A 8 -49.39 -1.79 -1.92
CA LEU A 8 -48.01 -1.59 -1.49
C LEU A 8 -47.09 -2.43 -2.40
N LEU A 9 -46.56 -1.79 -3.45
CA LEU A 9 -45.41 -2.26 -4.21
C LEU A 9 -44.18 -2.04 -3.33
N ALA A 10 -43.66 -3.12 -2.76
CA ALA A 10 -42.37 -3.09 -2.07
C ALA A 10 -41.25 -3.14 -3.10
N SER A 11 -40.67 -1.98 -3.38
CA SER A 11 -39.37 -1.82 -4.04
C SER A 11 -38.28 -2.49 -3.21
N ALA A 12 -37.80 -3.66 -3.62
CA ALA A 12 -36.60 -4.26 -3.05
C ALA A 12 -35.38 -3.63 -3.71
N VAL A 13 -34.78 -2.70 -2.98
CA VAL A 13 -33.56 -1.97 -3.33
C VAL A 13 -32.35 -2.90 -3.37
N LEU A 14 -31.64 -2.81 -4.50
CA LEU A 14 -30.25 -3.14 -4.76
C LEU A 14 -29.37 -3.25 -3.50
N PHE A 15 -28.79 -4.43 -3.28
CA PHE A 15 -27.50 -4.57 -2.60
C PHE A 15 -26.54 -5.32 -3.52
N THR A 16 -26.03 -4.62 -4.54
CA THR A 16 -24.69 -4.90 -5.04
C THR A 16 -23.71 -4.55 -3.93
N GLY A 17 -23.55 -5.47 -2.98
CA GLY A 17 -22.43 -5.44 -2.07
C GLY A 17 -21.17 -5.59 -2.92
N CYS A 18 -20.43 -4.50 -3.12
CA CYS A 18 -19.04 -4.60 -3.49
C CYS A 18 -18.39 -5.46 -2.41
N LEU A 19 -18.09 -6.74 -2.73
CA LEU A 19 -17.29 -7.60 -1.89
C LEU A 19 -15.94 -6.89 -1.73
N SER A 20 -15.83 -6.09 -0.67
CA SER A 20 -14.57 -5.60 -0.16
C SER A 20 -13.88 -6.82 0.45
N THR A 21 -13.25 -7.62 -0.40
CA THR A 21 -12.39 -8.73 0.00
C THR A 21 -11.28 -8.14 0.86
N LYS A 22 -11.44 -8.27 2.18
CA LYS A 22 -10.47 -7.84 3.17
C LYS A 22 -9.20 -8.64 2.91
N VAL A 23 -8.21 -8.01 2.26
CA VAL A 23 -6.93 -8.65 1.97
C VAL A 23 -6.28 -9.01 3.31
N PRO A 24 -5.99 -10.29 3.58
CA PRO A 24 -5.41 -10.70 4.84
C PRO A 24 -4.01 -10.07 5.02
N HIS A 25 -3.65 -9.79 6.29
CA HIS A 25 -2.40 -9.12 6.63
C HIS A 25 -1.14 -9.95 6.28
N THR A 26 -1.32 -11.25 6.06
CA THR A 26 -0.27 -12.24 5.79
C THR A 26 0.12 -12.35 4.31
N GLU A 27 -0.69 -11.81 3.39
CA GLU A 27 -0.37 -11.82 1.97
C GLU A 27 0.45 -10.59 1.57
N PRO A 28 1.48 -10.77 0.70
CA PRO A 28 2.23 -9.65 0.14
C PRO A 28 1.25 -8.72 -0.59
N ASP A 29 1.31 -7.44 -0.25
CA ASP A 29 0.36 -6.47 -0.75
C ASP A 29 0.49 -6.28 -2.27
N SER A 30 -0.59 -6.59 -2.98
CA SER A 30 -0.69 -6.43 -4.42
C SER A 30 -0.64 -4.96 -4.84
N ALA A 31 -0.96 -4.03 -3.93
CA ALA A 31 -0.90 -2.60 -4.16
C ALA A 31 0.07 -1.88 -3.21
N LEU A 32 1.23 -2.50 -2.98
CA LEU A 32 2.36 -1.83 -2.36
C LEU A 32 2.79 -0.63 -3.21
N LEU A 33 3.00 0.50 -2.54
CA LEU A 33 3.53 1.73 -3.12
C LEU A 33 4.77 2.16 -2.33
N LEU A 34 5.84 2.43 -3.06
CA LEU A 34 7.04 3.07 -2.54
C LEU A 34 7.07 4.52 -3.00
N LEU A 35 7.14 5.43 -2.05
CA LEU A 35 7.25 6.86 -2.30
C LEU A 35 8.63 7.33 -1.85
N LEU A 36 9.25 8.19 -2.64
CA LEU A 36 10.50 8.84 -2.29
C LEU A 36 10.24 10.34 -2.17
N ASN A 37 10.38 10.87 -0.96
CA ASN A 37 10.29 12.30 -0.69
C ASN A 37 11.66 12.79 -0.21
N ASN A 38 12.39 13.50 -1.07
CA ASN A 38 13.77 13.93 -0.86
C ASN A 38 14.73 12.76 -0.57
N ARG A 39 14.96 12.49 0.72
CA ARG A 39 15.80 11.40 1.23
C ARG A 39 15.02 10.33 1.96
N GLN A 40 13.73 10.54 2.22
CA GLN A 40 12.91 9.55 2.91
C GLN A 40 12.20 8.65 1.92
N LEU A 41 12.47 7.35 2.06
CA LEU A 41 11.68 6.30 1.45
C LEU A 41 10.51 5.97 2.37
N ILE A 42 9.31 5.93 1.82
CA ILE A 42 8.07 5.61 2.51
C ILE A 42 7.49 4.36 1.86
N VAL A 43 7.21 3.34 2.68
CA VAL A 43 6.56 2.11 2.25
C VAL A 43 5.09 2.19 2.65
N THR A 44 4.16 2.17 1.69
CA THR A 44 2.72 2.25 1.98
C THR A 44 1.92 1.21 1.21
N SER A 45 0.75 0.87 1.74
CA SER A 45 -0.22 -0.05 1.15
C SER A 45 -1.40 0.76 0.62
N LEU A 46 -1.74 0.65 -0.67
CA LEU A 46 -2.92 1.34 -1.22
C LEU A 46 -4.23 0.59 -0.93
N ASN A 47 -4.15 -0.72 -0.69
CA ASN A 47 -5.32 -1.58 -0.52
C ASN A 47 -5.70 -1.82 0.94
N SER A 48 -4.96 -1.28 1.90
CA SER A 48 -5.23 -1.53 3.32
C SER A 48 -5.25 -0.23 4.10
N ALA A 49 -6.31 -0.03 4.90
CA ALA A 49 -6.35 0.97 5.97
C ALA A 49 -5.40 0.63 7.14
N VAL A 50 -4.56 -0.39 6.96
CA VAL A 50 -3.69 -0.97 7.97
C VAL A 50 -2.30 -0.36 7.78
N GLN A 51 -1.67 -0.02 8.90
CA GLN A 51 -0.32 0.51 8.85
C GLN A 51 0.68 -0.52 8.34
N THR A 52 1.69 -0.03 7.64
CA THR A 52 2.88 -0.78 7.25
C THR A 52 4.01 -0.50 8.23
N SER A 53 4.93 -1.44 8.39
CA SER A 53 6.17 -1.23 9.16
C SER A 53 7.31 -1.95 8.48
N ILE A 54 8.41 -1.25 8.25
CA ILE A 54 9.68 -1.82 7.78
C ILE A 54 10.24 -2.68 8.92
N THR A 55 10.52 -3.95 8.64
CA THR A 55 11.03 -4.92 9.62
C THR A 55 12.48 -5.26 9.42
N SER A 56 13.00 -5.08 8.21
CA SER A 56 14.41 -5.33 7.89
C SER A 56 14.84 -4.46 6.71
N GLN A 57 16.10 -4.03 6.80
CA GLN A 57 16.82 -3.29 5.78
C GLN A 57 18.22 -3.89 5.62
N GLU A 58 18.60 -4.23 4.41
CA GLU A 58 19.91 -4.81 4.11
C GLU A 58 20.47 -4.18 2.83
N GLN A 59 21.70 -3.63 2.92
CA GLN A 59 22.40 -3.11 1.75
C GLN A 59 23.22 -4.23 1.10
N ARG A 60 22.97 -4.49 -0.19
CA ARG A 60 23.74 -5.43 -1.02
C ARG A 60 24.30 -4.69 -2.23
N GLY A 61 25.54 -4.21 -2.12
CA GLY A 61 26.15 -3.36 -3.14
C GLY A 61 25.39 -2.04 -3.29
N ASP A 62 24.85 -1.78 -4.49
CA ASP A 62 24.01 -0.61 -4.80
C ASP A 62 22.50 -0.87 -4.61
N THR A 63 22.13 -2.06 -4.13
CA THR A 63 20.73 -2.47 -3.95
C THR A 63 20.36 -2.48 -2.47
N LEU A 64 19.30 -1.76 -2.12
CA LEU A 64 18.67 -1.82 -0.80
C LEU A 64 17.55 -2.88 -0.82
N VAL A 65 17.66 -3.89 0.03
CA VAL A 65 16.64 -4.94 0.19
C VAL A 65 15.80 -4.63 1.42
N LEU A 66 14.48 -4.54 1.22
CA LEU A 66 13.52 -4.17 2.26
C LEU A 66 12.50 -5.27 2.49
N THR A 67 12.22 -5.49 3.77
CA THR A 67 11.09 -6.32 4.22
C THR A 67 10.17 -5.45 5.07
N TYR A 68 8.86 -5.65 4.90
CA TYR A 68 7.84 -4.96 5.67
C TYR A 68 6.78 -5.95 6.15
N ARG A 69 5.98 -5.51 7.12
CA ARG A 69 4.77 -6.18 7.58
C ARG A 69 3.59 -5.20 7.65
N LYS A 70 2.37 -5.72 7.56
CA LYS A 70 1.12 -4.97 7.79
C LYS A 70 0.57 -5.29 9.17
N GLY A 71 0.01 -4.32 9.87
CA GLY A 71 -0.60 -4.53 11.19
C GLY A 71 -0.95 -3.23 11.91
N ALA A 72 -1.52 -3.36 13.11
CA ALA A 72 -1.67 -2.22 14.01
C ALA A 72 -0.31 -1.97 14.71
N PHE A 73 0.38 -0.90 14.33
CA PHE A 73 1.64 -0.52 14.96
C PHE A 73 1.42 0.73 15.82
N LEU A 74 2.04 0.76 17.00
CA LEU A 74 1.99 1.94 17.89
C LEU A 74 3.14 2.93 17.60
N ARG A 75 4.04 2.58 16.68
CA ARG A 75 5.23 3.38 16.38
C ARG A 75 4.95 4.38 15.25
N GLN A 76 5.15 5.65 15.55
CA GLN A 76 5.21 6.70 14.54
C GLN A 76 6.39 6.44 13.60
N HIS A 77 6.23 6.71 12.29
CA HIS A 77 7.28 6.59 11.28
C HIS A 77 7.85 5.16 11.05
N ALA A 78 7.13 4.12 11.47
CA ALA A 78 7.58 2.74 11.30
C ALA A 78 7.71 2.29 9.84
N ASN A 79 7.15 3.04 8.90
CA ASN A 79 7.13 2.77 7.47
C ASN A 79 8.05 3.69 6.65
N THR A 80 8.85 4.52 7.32
CA THR A 80 9.74 5.48 6.67
C THR A 80 11.20 5.20 7.04
N MET A 81 12.11 5.39 6.10
CA MET A 81 13.55 5.34 6.36
C MET A 81 14.31 6.32 5.47
N GLU A 82 15.52 6.69 5.88
CA GLU A 82 16.41 7.45 5.00
C GLU A 82 17.03 6.52 3.94
N LEU A 83 16.99 6.95 2.68
CA LEU A 83 17.54 6.23 1.54
C LEU A 83 19.02 6.61 1.35
N PRO A 84 19.96 5.67 1.54
CA PRO A 84 21.39 5.93 1.36
C PRO A 84 21.69 6.49 -0.03
N GLU A 85 22.64 7.42 -0.12
CA GLU A 85 22.99 8.08 -1.40
C GLU A 85 23.59 7.12 -2.43
N THR A 86 24.19 6.02 -1.97
CA THR A 86 24.76 4.96 -2.81
C THR A 86 23.72 4.02 -3.42
N THR A 87 22.45 4.12 -3.00
CA THR A 87 21.40 3.20 -3.45
C THR A 87 20.91 3.55 -4.85
N ARG A 88 21.09 2.62 -5.79
CA ARG A 88 20.60 2.70 -7.17
C ARG A 88 19.37 1.83 -7.41
N TYR A 89 19.20 0.78 -6.62
CA TYR A 89 18.07 -0.13 -6.72
C TYR A 89 17.44 -0.40 -5.36
N ILE A 90 16.13 -0.62 -5.35
CA ILE A 90 15.39 -1.00 -4.15
C ILE A 90 14.58 -2.26 -4.46
N ARG A 91 14.82 -3.33 -3.71
CA ARG A 91 14.03 -4.56 -3.78
C ARG A 91 13.10 -4.64 -2.59
N CYS A 92 11.80 -4.68 -2.84
CA CYS A 92 10.78 -4.80 -1.79
C CYS A 92 9.64 -5.66 -2.31
N ALA A 93 9.18 -6.64 -1.51
CA ALA A 93 8.00 -7.46 -1.85
C ALA A 93 8.07 -8.18 -3.21
N LYS A 94 9.24 -8.71 -3.58
CA LYS A 94 9.53 -9.31 -4.89
C LYS A 94 9.50 -8.33 -6.08
N GLN A 95 9.29 -7.04 -5.84
CA GLN A 95 9.37 -5.99 -6.83
C GLN A 95 10.75 -5.31 -6.76
N LEU A 96 11.24 -4.87 -7.92
CA LEU A 96 12.49 -4.13 -8.05
C LEU A 96 12.19 -2.73 -8.57
N TYR A 97 12.83 -1.75 -7.97
CA TYR A 97 12.70 -0.35 -8.33
C TYR A 97 14.09 0.20 -8.63
N ARG A 98 14.19 1.03 -9.65
CA ARG A 98 15.36 1.84 -9.95
C ARG A 98 15.20 3.22 -9.33
N VAL A 99 16.22 3.69 -8.64
CA VAL A 99 16.32 5.07 -8.16
C VAL A 99 16.88 5.91 -9.30
N VAL A 100 16.11 6.90 -9.75
CA VAL A 100 16.52 7.81 -10.83
C VAL A 100 16.47 9.25 -10.35
N MET A 101 17.40 10.06 -10.86
CA MET A 101 17.38 11.50 -10.66
C MET A 101 16.30 12.12 -11.55
N ALA A 102 15.51 13.03 -11.00
CA ALA A 102 14.51 13.84 -11.68
C ALA A 102 14.76 15.32 -11.35
N ASP A 103 14.07 16.22 -12.05
CA ASP A 103 14.29 17.67 -11.95
C ASP A 103 14.12 18.21 -10.52
N THR A 104 13.30 17.54 -9.70
CA THR A 104 13.00 17.95 -8.32
C THR A 104 13.57 16.98 -7.27
N GLY A 105 14.49 16.08 -7.62
CA GLY A 105 15.15 15.18 -6.66
C GLY A 105 15.28 13.74 -7.15
N ARG A 106 14.99 12.77 -6.27
CA ARG A 106 15.03 11.33 -6.60
C ARG A 106 13.61 10.80 -6.76
N ARG A 107 13.39 9.96 -7.77
CA ARG A 107 12.14 9.20 -7.95
C ARG A 107 12.43 7.72 -8.15
N LEU A 108 11.38 6.91 -8.00
CA LEU A 108 11.45 5.47 -8.20
C LEU A 108 10.76 5.08 -9.52
N GLU A 109 11.42 4.22 -10.29
CA GLU A 109 10.85 3.58 -11.47
C GLU A 109 10.74 2.09 -11.21
N LYS A 110 9.55 1.52 -11.41
CA LYS A 110 9.35 0.08 -11.28
C LYS A 110 9.93 -0.63 -12.51
N LEU A 111 10.69 -1.71 -12.27
CA LEU A 111 11.25 -2.58 -13.31
C LEU A 111 10.41 -3.85 -13.49
#